data_AF-A0AAP1QUL3-F1
#
_entry.id   AF-A0AAP1QUL3-F1
#
_cell.length_a   1.000
_cell.length_b   1.000
_cell.length_c   1.000
_cell.angle_alpha   90.00
_cell.angle_beta   90.00
_cell.angle_gamma   90.00
#
_symmetry.space_group_name_H-M   'P 1'
#
loop_
_entity.id
_entity.type
_entity.pdbx_description
1 polymer ?
#
loop_
_entity_poly.entity_id
_entity_poly.type
_entity_poly.pdbx_seq_one_letter_code
_entity_poly.pdbx_strand_id
1 'polypeptide(L)'
;MSIQERIQQSQWVPLLRGSDNIYFAPVIPNKKLQGAMSYLPHGLNPNDVLMLIDDTVFGSAKVGMCLTAKGLFYKESFEDEQAYLFEHIQQVEADIGILTNSILINGHDELNFSQLDKDAIRALVAFLNECCQGKQATKQTNVNIDAEMQIMIDLFTYFITFSAGQWNARSKEAVSDHFTKLNDKAVHQYVEKLLNEQMRFVYEDLLHRLADLKDKLAYNFRREMIEQLVYAMALGQVEQDQADLFMTHLCRVSNVSRAVFPDLVKIIYQCLAGEMNQKKVSDLNNEQLQACQLLDIPPYSLTEQTLQVAYRKKMAEFHPDKYQTLPESVQQLIEQQAQQLNQARAVLKVYLEV
;
A
#
# COMPACT_ATOMS: atom_id res chain seq x y z
N MET A 1 18.51 21.29 25.43
CA MET A 1 18.62 19.83 25.44
C MET A 1 19.34 19.41 24.17
N SER A 2 20.49 18.75 24.32
CA SER A 2 21.30 18.23 23.21
C SER A 2 20.58 17.09 22.49
N ILE A 3 20.96 16.78 21.25
CA ILE A 3 20.42 15.62 20.53
C ILE A 3 20.67 14.33 21.31
N GLN A 4 21.85 14.19 21.92
CA GLN A 4 22.18 12.99 22.69
C GLN A 4 21.27 12.79 23.91
N GLU A 5 20.91 13.87 24.61
CA GLU A 5 19.93 13.82 25.72
C GLU A 5 18.54 13.44 25.22
N ARG A 6 18.12 13.97 24.06
CA ARG A 6 16.82 13.61 23.44
C ARG A 6 16.75 12.14 23.07
N ILE A 7 17.83 11.59 22.50
CA ILE A 7 17.91 10.16 22.18
C ILE A 7 17.77 9.31 23.45
N GLN A 8 18.41 9.71 24.56
CA GLN A 8 18.30 8.97 25.82
C GLN A 8 16.90 9.01 26.44
N GLN A 9 16.14 10.07 26.20
CA GLN A 9 14.80 10.27 26.76
C GLN A 9 13.68 9.80 25.82
N SER A 10 13.99 9.54 24.55
CA SER A 10 12.99 9.20 23.55
C SER A 10 12.36 7.83 23.80
N GLN A 11 11.04 7.82 23.83
CA GLN A 11 10.23 6.61 23.95
C GLN A 11 10.32 5.69 22.72
N TRP A 12 10.82 6.19 21.59
CA TRP A 12 10.90 5.44 20.32
C TRP A 12 12.19 4.63 20.17
N VAL A 13 13.23 4.96 20.94
CA VAL A 13 14.52 4.27 20.87
C VAL A 13 14.44 2.76 21.16
N PRO A 14 13.65 2.28 22.15
CA PRO A 14 13.48 0.84 22.35
C PRO A 14 12.89 0.11 21.13
N LEU A 15 11.92 0.73 20.45
CA LEU A 15 11.29 0.17 19.25
C LEU A 15 12.29 0.14 18.09
N LEU A 16 13.03 1.23 17.88
CA LEU A 16 14.05 1.32 16.84
C LEU A 16 15.22 0.35 17.06
N ARG A 17 15.65 0.14 18.31
CA ARG A 17 16.68 -0.86 18.66
C ARG A 17 16.24 -2.30 18.42
N GLY A 18 14.94 -2.55 18.29
CA GLY A 18 14.40 -3.87 17.95
C GLY A 18 14.58 -4.23 16.47
N SER A 19 14.95 -3.28 15.62
CA SER A 19 15.21 -3.52 14.19
C SER A 19 16.66 -3.95 13.98
N ASP A 20 16.88 -5.03 13.21
CA ASP A 20 18.20 -5.60 12.93
C ASP A 20 19.14 -4.63 12.15
N ASN A 21 18.55 -3.62 11.51
CA ASN A 21 19.24 -2.69 10.63
C ASN A 21 19.50 -1.31 11.27
N ILE A 22 19.05 -1.08 12.51
CA ILE A 22 19.19 0.20 13.21
C ILE A 22 20.09 0.03 14.43
N TYR A 23 21.17 0.80 14.47
CA TYR A 23 22.21 0.76 15.49
C TYR A 23 22.31 2.11 16.18
N PHE A 24 22.52 2.10 17.50
CA PHE A 24 22.69 3.31 18.30
C PHE A 24 23.99 3.29 19.06
N ALA A 25 24.62 4.46 19.21
CA ALA A 25 25.76 4.63 20.09
C ALA A 25 25.39 4.24 21.54
N PRO A 26 26.34 3.69 22.33
CA PRO A 26 27.72 3.37 21.95
C PRO A 26 27.89 2.00 21.26
N VAL A 27 26.80 1.31 20.93
CA VAL A 27 26.79 -0.10 20.46
C VAL A 27 26.61 -0.17 18.94
N ILE A 28 27.41 0.59 18.19
CA ILE A 28 27.43 0.51 16.72
C ILE A 28 28.63 -0.34 16.30
N PRO A 29 28.45 -1.43 15.52
CA PRO A 29 29.57 -2.26 15.08
C PRO A 29 30.59 -1.47 14.27
N ASN A 30 31.88 -1.58 14.60
CA ASN A 30 32.96 -0.86 13.91
C ASN A 30 32.94 -1.04 12.39
N LYS A 31 32.61 -2.24 11.89
CA LYS A 31 32.51 -2.50 10.45
C LYS A 31 31.41 -1.66 9.77
N LYS A 32 30.28 -1.44 10.45
CA LYS A 32 29.16 -0.62 9.95
C LYS A 32 29.56 0.86 9.93
N LEU A 33 30.22 1.34 10.99
CA LEU A 33 30.75 2.70 11.04
C LEU A 33 31.74 2.96 9.89
N GLN A 34 32.66 2.03 9.60
CA GLN A 34 33.60 2.16 8.48
C GLN A 34 32.90 2.22 7.12
N GLY A 35 31.80 1.47 6.95
CA GLY A 35 30.95 1.59 5.76
C GLY A 35 30.31 2.98 5.64
N ALA A 36 29.71 3.45 6.73
CA ALA A 36 29.03 4.74 6.77
C ALA A 36 29.96 5.93 6.55
N MET A 37 31.24 5.80 6.91
CA MET A 37 32.23 6.84 6.63
C MET A 37 32.38 7.18 5.14
N SER A 38 31.89 6.33 4.23
CA SER A 38 31.92 6.61 2.79
C SER A 38 30.94 7.69 2.32
N TYR A 39 29.94 8.07 3.15
CA TYR A 39 28.97 9.12 2.84
C TYR A 39 28.87 10.19 3.94
N LEU A 40 29.75 10.13 4.95
CA LEU A 40 29.87 11.16 5.96
C LEU A 40 30.89 12.22 5.53
N PRO A 41 30.68 13.50 5.90
CA PRO A 41 31.61 14.56 5.55
C PRO A 41 33.05 14.27 6.03
N HIS A 42 34.03 14.66 5.21
CA HIS A 42 35.44 14.53 5.57
C HIS A 42 35.76 15.25 6.89
N GLY A 43 36.41 14.53 7.80
CA GLY A 43 36.79 15.02 9.12
C GLY A 43 35.79 14.74 10.24
N LEU A 44 34.63 14.12 9.95
CA LEU A 44 33.71 13.65 10.98
C LEU A 44 34.30 12.39 11.67
N ASN A 45 34.30 12.36 13.01
CA ASN A 45 34.82 11.22 13.75
C ASN A 45 33.75 10.11 13.81
N PRO A 46 34.09 8.82 13.62
CA PRO A 46 33.14 7.72 13.79
C PRO A 46 32.36 7.76 15.13
N ASN A 47 32.96 8.29 16.19
CA ASN A 47 32.32 8.44 17.50
C ASN A 47 31.25 9.55 17.56
N ASP A 48 31.19 10.42 16.55
CA ASP A 48 30.16 11.46 16.44
C ASP A 48 28.82 10.90 15.89
N VAL A 49 28.82 9.66 15.39
CA VAL A 49 27.62 8.95 14.93
C VAL A 49 26.83 8.44 16.13
N LEU A 50 25.62 8.97 16.29
CA LEU A 50 24.71 8.65 17.39
C LEU A 50 23.72 7.52 17.02
N MET A 51 23.34 7.44 15.75
CA MET A 51 22.52 6.37 15.18
C MET A 51 22.98 6.08 13.75
N LEU A 52 22.92 4.81 13.36
CA LEU A 52 23.20 4.33 12.01
C LEU A 52 22.09 3.38 11.57
N ILE A 53 21.57 3.62 10.37
CA ILE A 53 20.66 2.73 9.66
C ILE A 53 21.44 2.15 8.48
N ASP A 54 21.55 0.84 8.44
CA ASP A 54 22.16 0.13 7.31
C ASP A 54 21.06 -0.30 6.34
N ASP A 55 21.01 0.34 5.17
CA ASP A 55 20.06 -0.02 4.12
C ASP A 55 20.68 -0.91 3.03
N THR A 56 21.81 -1.55 3.31
CA THR A 56 22.45 -2.46 2.36
C THR A 56 21.98 -3.91 2.53
N VAL A 57 21.68 -4.57 1.41
CA VAL A 57 21.29 -5.99 1.37
C VAL A 57 22.35 -6.91 2.00
N PHE A 58 23.64 -6.57 1.87
CA PHE A 58 24.75 -7.37 2.41
C PHE A 58 25.35 -6.80 3.71
N GLY A 59 24.67 -5.84 4.33
CA GLY A 59 25.05 -5.32 5.64
C GLY A 59 26.41 -4.62 5.70
N SER A 60 26.82 -3.95 4.62
CA SER A 60 28.06 -3.15 4.54
C SER A 60 27.92 -1.72 5.07
N ALA A 61 26.70 -1.22 5.30
CA ALA A 61 26.40 0.15 5.73
C ALA A 61 26.98 1.26 4.84
N LYS A 62 27.22 0.99 3.55
CA LYS A 62 27.62 2.03 2.58
C LYS A 62 26.44 2.79 1.97
N VAL A 63 25.23 2.33 2.24
CA VAL A 63 23.93 2.89 1.85
C VAL A 63 23.07 2.89 3.11
N GLY A 64 22.29 3.94 3.31
CA GLY A 64 21.46 4.13 4.50
C GLY A 64 21.63 5.51 5.09
N MET A 65 21.49 5.62 6.41
CA MET A 65 21.42 6.91 7.10
C MET A 65 22.26 6.93 8.37
N CYS A 66 22.97 8.03 8.61
CA CYS A 66 23.61 8.34 9.88
C CYS A 66 23.01 9.57 10.52
N LEU A 67 22.82 9.53 11.83
CA LEU A 67 22.43 10.67 12.65
C LEU A 67 23.59 11.06 13.55
N THR A 68 23.90 12.35 13.58
CA THR A 68 24.92 12.95 14.44
C THR A 68 24.29 14.05 15.28
N ALA A 69 25.07 14.72 16.14
CA ALA A 69 24.56 15.90 16.86
C ALA A 69 24.17 17.08 15.93
N LYS A 70 24.66 17.10 14.67
CA LYS A 70 24.41 18.19 13.71
C LYS A 70 23.20 17.95 12.82
N GLY A 71 22.95 16.70 12.44
CA GLY A 71 21.94 16.37 11.45
C GLY A 71 22.04 14.94 10.95
N LEU A 72 21.29 14.70 9.88
CA LEU A 72 21.18 13.43 9.16
C LEU A 72 22.10 13.46 7.94
N PHE A 73 22.72 12.33 7.66
CA PHE A 73 23.50 12.09 6.45
C PHE A 73 22.97 10.82 5.82
N TYR A 74 22.55 10.91 4.57
CA TYR A 74 21.86 9.84 3.87
C TYR A 74 22.56 9.55 2.54
N LYS A 75 22.54 8.28 2.14
CA LYS A 75 22.98 7.87 0.82
C LYS A 75 22.12 6.72 0.33
N GLU A 76 21.55 6.89 -0.85
CA GLU A 76 20.89 5.83 -1.60
C GLU A 76 21.90 5.09 -2.49
N SER A 77 21.51 3.91 -2.98
CA SER A 77 22.31 3.16 -3.95
C SER A 77 22.46 3.96 -5.24
N PHE A 78 23.70 4.12 -5.71
CA PHE A 78 24.04 4.81 -6.97
C PHE A 78 23.76 6.32 -7.01
N GLU A 79 23.36 6.91 -5.88
CA GLU A 79 23.17 8.35 -5.74
C GLU A 79 24.29 8.99 -4.91
N ASP A 80 24.38 10.31 -5.00
CA ASP A 80 25.28 11.12 -4.19
C ASP A 80 24.79 11.22 -2.74
N GLU A 81 25.72 11.45 -1.81
CA GLU A 81 25.36 11.68 -0.41
C GLU A 81 24.57 12.98 -0.20
N GLN A 82 23.63 12.92 0.72
CA GLN A 82 22.74 14.01 1.10
C GLN A 82 22.92 14.33 2.58
N ALA A 83 22.83 15.61 2.94
CA ALA A 83 23.01 16.09 4.30
C ALA A 83 21.87 17.03 4.72
N TYR A 84 21.22 16.68 5.82
CA TYR A 84 20.08 17.41 6.37
C TYR A 84 20.40 17.87 7.79
N LEU A 85 20.77 19.14 7.94
CA LEU A 85 21.07 19.72 9.26
C LEU A 85 19.78 19.90 10.06
N PHE A 86 19.80 19.56 11.35
CA PHE A 86 18.61 19.68 12.21
C PHE A 86 18.03 21.10 12.27
N GLU A 87 18.85 22.12 12.07
CA GLU A 87 18.40 23.52 12.01
C GLU A 87 17.50 23.84 10.81
N HIS A 88 17.53 23.00 9.76
CA HIS A 88 16.74 23.15 8.55
C HIS A 88 15.58 22.14 8.47
N ILE A 89 15.52 21.16 9.38
CA ILE A 89 14.44 20.17 9.44
C ILE A 89 13.30 20.75 10.29
N GLN A 90 12.17 21.03 9.65
CA GLN A 90 10.95 21.49 10.30
C GLN A 90 10.07 20.31 10.70
N GLN A 91 9.95 19.33 9.81
CA GLN A 91 9.11 18.16 9.99
C GLN A 91 9.68 16.98 9.19
N VAL A 92 9.47 15.78 9.71
CA VAL A 92 9.68 14.53 8.99
C VAL A 92 8.35 13.79 8.92
N GLU A 93 8.04 13.18 7.79
CA GLU A 93 6.79 12.47 7.55
C GLU A 93 7.08 11.05 7.05
N ALA A 94 6.15 10.14 7.29
CA ALA A 94 6.25 8.78 6.76
C ALA A 94 5.59 8.75 5.38
N ASP A 95 6.32 8.23 4.39
CA ASP A 95 5.77 7.93 3.07
C ASP A 95 5.83 6.42 2.85
N ILE A 96 4.72 5.75 3.17
CA ILE A 96 4.63 4.30 3.20
C ILE A 96 3.53 3.81 2.26
N GLY A 97 3.94 3.18 1.17
CA GLY A 97 3.09 2.57 0.16
C GLY A 97 3.14 1.04 0.18
N ILE A 98 2.67 0.41 -0.89
CA ILE A 98 2.78 -1.06 -1.05
C ILE A 98 4.24 -1.47 -1.24
N LEU A 99 5.02 -0.66 -1.95
CA LEU A 99 6.43 -0.88 -2.26
C LEU A 99 7.37 0.20 -1.70
N THR A 100 6.83 1.31 -1.17
CA THR A 100 7.62 2.42 -0.63
C THR A 100 7.68 2.34 0.89
N ASN A 101 8.90 2.47 1.43
CA ASN A 101 9.20 2.56 2.85
C ASN A 101 10.14 3.76 3.02
N SER A 102 9.61 4.96 2.82
CA SER A 102 10.37 6.20 2.76
C SER A 102 10.00 7.14 3.90
N ILE A 103 10.87 8.11 4.15
CA ILE A 103 10.52 9.30 4.94
C ILE A 103 10.64 10.53 4.05
N LEU A 104 9.77 11.52 4.28
CA LEU A 104 9.84 12.83 3.63
C LEU A 104 10.32 13.86 4.64
N ILE A 105 11.43 14.54 4.33
CA ILE A 105 11.90 15.69 5.10
C ILE A 105 11.26 16.94 4.50
N ASN A 106 10.60 17.73 5.35
CA ASN A 106 9.91 18.97 4.98
C ASN A 106 8.92 18.82 3.80
N GLY A 107 8.36 17.62 3.61
CA GLY A 107 7.39 17.32 2.56
C GLY A 107 7.95 17.24 1.13
N HIS A 108 9.27 17.27 0.93
CA HIS A 108 9.85 17.24 -0.43
C HIS A 108 11.10 16.36 -0.60
N ASP A 109 11.92 16.22 0.44
CA ASP A 109 13.15 15.42 0.34
C ASP A 109 12.85 13.99 0.78
N GLU A 110 12.74 13.07 -0.18
CA GLU A 110 12.46 11.66 0.05
C GLU A 110 13.74 10.89 0.37
N LEU A 111 13.73 10.15 1.48
CA LEU A 111 14.78 9.19 1.85
C LEU A 111 14.15 7.81 1.90
N ASN A 112 14.51 6.95 0.94
CA ASN A 112 13.97 5.61 0.78
C ASN A 112 14.78 4.57 1.58
N PHE A 113 14.09 3.62 2.21
CA PHE A 113 14.72 2.52 2.93
C PHE A 113 14.17 1.17 2.46
N SER A 114 14.99 0.44 1.71
CA SER A 114 14.65 -0.88 1.19
C SER A 114 14.66 -1.99 2.24
N GLN A 115 15.39 -1.80 3.35
CA GLN A 115 15.60 -2.82 4.39
C GLN A 115 14.82 -2.55 5.69
N LEU A 116 14.14 -1.42 5.79
CA LEU A 116 13.29 -1.11 6.94
C LEU A 116 11.85 -1.54 6.67
N ASP A 117 11.20 -2.09 7.70
CA ASP A 117 9.77 -2.33 7.67
C ASP A 117 8.97 -1.06 7.99
N LYS A 118 7.66 -1.15 7.79
CA LYS A 118 6.72 -0.02 7.94
C LYS A 118 6.65 0.50 9.38
N ASP A 119 6.84 -0.37 10.37
CA ASP A 119 6.76 0.02 11.78
C ASP A 119 8.04 0.72 12.22
N ALA A 120 9.20 0.27 11.73
CA ALA A 120 10.48 0.94 11.89
C ALA A 120 10.46 2.34 11.24
N ILE A 121 9.86 2.50 10.06
CA ILE A 121 9.70 3.82 9.42
C ILE A 121 8.84 4.75 10.28
N ARG A 122 7.68 4.29 10.76
CA ARG A 122 6.82 5.11 11.64
C ARG A 122 7.53 5.52 12.92
N ALA A 123 8.23 4.59 13.54
CA ALA A 123 9.04 4.84 14.73
C ALA A 123 10.15 5.87 14.45
N LEU A 124 10.80 5.75 13.29
CA LEU A 124 11.88 6.62 12.87
C LEU A 124 11.39 8.06 12.67
N VAL A 125 10.26 8.23 11.99
CA VAL A 125 9.63 9.53 11.78
C VAL A 125 9.26 10.20 13.11
N ALA A 126 8.64 9.46 14.02
CA ALA A 126 8.27 9.99 15.33
C ALA A 126 9.51 10.39 16.15
N PHE A 127 10.55 9.56 16.12
CA PHE A 127 11.84 9.82 16.75
C PHE A 127 12.57 11.04 16.17
N LEU A 128 12.62 11.17 14.85
CA LEU A 128 13.28 12.30 14.18
C LEU A 128 12.55 13.61 14.48
N ASN A 129 11.23 13.62 14.47
CA ASN A 129 10.45 14.79 14.89
C ASN A 129 10.72 15.18 16.34
N GLU A 130 10.81 14.21 17.26
CA GLU A 130 11.17 14.47 18.67
C GLU A 130 12.57 15.12 18.81
N CYS A 131 13.51 14.66 17.99
CA CYS A 131 14.86 15.24 17.91
C CYS A 131 14.82 16.70 17.40
N CYS A 132 13.95 17.00 16.43
CA CYS A 132 13.81 18.33 15.81
C CYS A 132 13.00 19.33 16.67
N GLN A 133 12.08 18.86 17.52
CA GLN A 133 11.16 19.68 18.31
C GLN A 133 11.80 20.51 19.45
N GLY A 134 13.13 20.68 19.46
CA GLY A 134 13.81 21.61 20.35
C GLY A 134 13.59 23.09 20.07
N LYS A 135 12.91 23.46 18.96
CA LYS A 135 12.70 24.85 18.55
C LYS A 135 11.36 25.15 17.85
N GLN A 136 10.32 24.32 18.00
CA GLN A 136 9.02 24.63 17.40
C GLN A 136 8.03 25.11 18.47
N ALA A 137 7.87 26.44 18.55
CA ALA A 137 6.57 27.00 18.91
C ALA A 137 5.57 26.50 17.88
N THR A 138 4.47 25.93 18.35
CA THR A 138 3.34 25.47 17.55
C THR A 138 2.87 26.58 16.61
N LYS A 139 3.35 26.55 15.36
CA LYS A 139 2.64 27.20 14.26
C LYS A 139 1.53 26.26 13.82
N GLN A 140 0.38 26.41 14.48
CA GLN A 140 -0.90 26.11 13.86
C GLN A 140 -1.01 26.99 12.61
N THR A 141 -0.82 26.41 11.44
CA THR A 141 -1.22 27.02 10.18
C THR A 141 -2.64 26.56 9.84
N ASN A 142 -3.44 27.52 9.37
CA ASN A 142 -4.88 27.43 9.17
C ASN A 142 -5.34 26.17 8.42
N VAL A 143 -6.52 25.69 8.82
CA VAL A 143 -7.26 24.55 8.28
C VAL A 143 -7.71 24.84 6.84
N ASN A 144 -6.88 24.53 5.86
CA ASN A 144 -7.33 24.36 4.48
C ASN A 144 -6.48 23.27 3.83
N ILE A 145 -7.14 22.32 3.17
CA ILE A 145 -6.43 21.26 2.43
C ILE A 145 -5.68 21.87 1.26
N ASP A 146 -4.45 21.40 1.02
CA ASP A 146 -3.70 21.83 -0.14
C ASP A 146 -4.40 21.39 -1.45
N ALA A 147 -4.40 22.24 -2.47
CA ALA A 147 -5.10 22.01 -3.73
C ALA A 147 -4.59 20.76 -4.47
N GLU A 148 -3.33 20.40 -4.30
CA GLU A 148 -2.64 19.26 -4.88
C GLU A 148 -3.12 17.95 -4.25
N MET A 149 -3.22 17.92 -2.93
CA MET A 149 -3.77 16.78 -2.22
C MET A 149 -5.28 16.64 -2.46
N GLN A 150 -5.98 17.78 -2.56
CA GLN A 150 -7.40 17.78 -2.85
C GLN A 150 -7.72 17.17 -4.23
N ILE A 151 -6.96 17.52 -5.28
CA ILE A 151 -7.20 16.95 -6.61
C ILE A 151 -6.90 15.45 -6.65
N MET A 152 -5.89 14.98 -5.92
CA MET A 152 -5.58 13.56 -5.79
C MET A 152 -6.74 12.80 -5.16
N ILE A 153 -7.26 13.28 -4.02
CA ILE A 153 -8.39 12.66 -3.32
C ILE A 153 -9.66 12.67 -4.19
N ASP A 154 -9.91 13.76 -4.92
CA ASP A 154 -11.06 13.88 -5.82
C ASP A 154 -10.99 12.85 -6.97
N LEU A 155 -9.84 12.73 -7.63
CA LEU A 155 -9.62 11.75 -8.69
C LEU A 155 -9.69 10.32 -8.16
N PHE A 156 -9.11 10.06 -6.98
CA PHE A 156 -9.15 8.75 -6.34
C PHE A 156 -10.60 8.35 -6.02
N THR A 157 -11.38 9.28 -5.47
CA THR A 157 -12.80 9.10 -5.17
C THR A 157 -13.62 8.85 -6.44
N TYR A 158 -13.36 9.62 -7.51
CA TYR A 158 -14.01 9.41 -8.80
C TYR A 158 -13.79 7.99 -9.31
N PHE A 159 -12.55 7.49 -9.31
CA PHE A 159 -12.27 6.16 -9.83
C PHE A 159 -12.83 5.04 -8.95
N ILE A 160 -12.74 5.17 -7.63
CA ILE A 160 -13.31 4.15 -6.72
C ILE A 160 -14.83 4.06 -6.83
N THR A 161 -15.50 5.17 -7.09
CA THR A 161 -16.97 5.19 -7.25
C THR A 161 -17.42 5.02 -8.70
N PHE A 162 -16.50 4.89 -9.65
CA PHE A 162 -16.78 4.93 -11.09
C PHE A 162 -17.88 3.95 -11.53
N SER A 163 -17.72 2.67 -11.20
CA SER A 163 -18.65 1.62 -11.65
C SER A 163 -19.98 1.67 -10.90
N ALA A 164 -19.96 2.06 -9.63
CA ALA A 164 -21.15 2.09 -8.78
C ALA A 164 -21.96 3.40 -8.94
N GLY A 165 -21.33 4.49 -9.39
CA GLY A 165 -21.89 5.84 -9.45
C GLY A 165 -22.21 6.48 -8.10
N GLN A 166 -21.93 5.78 -6.99
CA GLN A 166 -22.22 6.21 -5.62
C GLN A 166 -21.33 5.46 -4.61
N TRP A 167 -21.27 5.98 -3.39
CA TRP A 167 -20.60 5.32 -2.27
C TRP A 167 -21.29 4.00 -1.90
N ASN A 168 -20.48 2.96 -1.74
CA ASN A 168 -20.82 1.71 -1.07
C ASN A 168 -19.81 1.43 0.09
N ALA A 169 -20.07 0.42 0.92
CA ALA A 169 -19.23 0.10 2.07
C ALA A 169 -17.74 -0.07 1.69
N ARG A 170 -17.46 -0.83 0.62
CA ARG A 170 -16.10 -1.10 0.13
C ARG A 170 -15.39 0.18 -0.33
N SER A 171 -16.07 1.05 -1.07
CA SER A 171 -15.50 2.31 -1.54
C SER A 171 -15.18 3.28 -0.39
N LYS A 172 -16.05 3.34 0.64
CA LYS A 172 -15.83 4.18 1.81
C LYS A 172 -14.65 3.69 2.63
N GLU A 173 -14.57 2.38 2.86
CA GLU A 173 -13.45 1.73 3.53
C GLU A 173 -12.15 1.96 2.76
N ALA A 174 -12.13 1.74 1.44
CA ALA A 174 -10.94 1.92 0.63
C ALA A 174 -10.40 3.36 0.66
N VAL A 175 -11.26 4.38 0.55
CA VAL A 175 -10.84 5.79 0.64
C VAL A 175 -10.37 6.13 2.06
N SER A 176 -11.11 5.69 3.08
CA SER A 176 -10.71 5.88 4.47
C SER A 176 -9.35 5.22 4.76
N ASP A 177 -9.16 3.95 4.44
CA ASP A 177 -7.92 3.21 4.68
C ASP A 177 -6.72 3.74 3.90
N HIS A 178 -6.96 4.36 2.74
CA HIS A 178 -5.91 4.94 1.92
C HIS A 178 -5.42 6.27 2.52
N PHE A 179 -6.33 7.15 2.95
CA PHE A 179 -5.98 8.51 3.37
C PHE A 179 -5.89 8.73 4.88
N THR A 180 -6.55 7.91 5.72
CA THR A 180 -6.46 8.03 7.19
C THR A 180 -5.08 7.70 7.75
N LYS A 181 -4.27 6.95 6.98
CA LYS A 181 -2.87 6.64 7.32
C LYS A 181 -1.95 7.85 7.19
N LEU A 182 -2.37 8.88 6.45
CA LEU A 182 -1.65 10.14 6.36
C LEU A 182 -1.90 10.92 7.66
N ASN A 183 -0.85 11.41 8.31
CA ASN A 183 -0.98 12.16 9.56
C ASN A 183 -1.33 13.64 9.31
N ASP A 184 -2.31 13.89 8.43
CA ASP A 184 -2.74 15.24 8.03
C ASP A 184 -4.21 15.47 8.41
N LYS A 185 -4.43 16.43 9.31
CA LYS A 185 -5.75 16.77 9.83
C LYS A 185 -6.66 17.41 8.77
N ALA A 186 -6.12 18.19 7.84
CA ALA A 186 -6.90 18.80 6.76
C ALA A 186 -7.36 17.74 5.75
N VAL A 187 -6.50 16.76 5.45
CA VAL A 187 -6.86 15.58 4.66
C VAL A 187 -7.95 14.78 5.34
N HIS A 188 -7.82 14.47 6.63
CA HIS A 188 -8.85 13.73 7.38
C HIS A 188 -10.19 14.44 7.36
N GLN A 189 -10.21 15.75 7.61
CA GLN A 189 -11.44 16.54 7.57
C GLN A 189 -12.06 16.57 6.17
N TYR A 190 -11.24 16.66 5.12
CA TYR A 190 -11.72 16.64 3.75
C TYR A 190 -12.31 15.29 3.36
N VAL A 191 -11.63 14.19 3.72
CA VAL A 191 -12.10 12.82 3.50
C VAL A 191 -13.38 12.55 4.28
N GLU A 192 -13.47 12.96 5.55
CA GLU A 192 -14.69 12.82 6.35
C GLU A 192 -15.86 13.59 5.71
N LYS A 193 -15.61 14.81 5.22
CA LYS A 193 -16.61 15.57 4.47
C LYS A 193 -17.06 14.83 3.20
N LEU A 194 -16.12 14.32 2.40
CA LEU A 194 -16.39 13.55 1.18
C LEU A 194 -17.22 12.28 1.43
N LEU A 195 -16.96 11.57 2.53
CA LEU A 195 -17.66 10.33 2.87
C LEU A 195 -19.10 10.55 3.37
N ASN A 196 -19.35 11.75 3.91
CA ASN A 196 -20.65 12.17 4.45
C ASN A 196 -21.51 12.92 3.42
N GLU A 197 -20.90 13.56 2.42
CA GLU A 197 -21.58 14.29 1.35
C GLU A 197 -21.62 13.48 0.05
N GLN A 198 -22.73 13.56 -0.70
CA GLN A 198 -22.78 12.97 -2.05
C GLN A 198 -22.16 13.95 -3.05
N MET A 199 -20.83 13.91 -3.18
CA MET A 199 -20.10 14.70 -4.16
C MET A 199 -20.19 14.06 -5.55
N ARG A 200 -20.53 14.88 -6.56
CA ARG A 200 -20.48 14.48 -7.98
C ARG A 200 -19.27 15.12 -8.62
N PHE A 201 -18.41 14.28 -9.18
CA PHE A 201 -17.24 14.72 -9.91
C PHE A 201 -17.47 14.61 -11.41
N VAL A 202 -17.05 15.63 -12.15
CA VAL A 202 -16.98 15.62 -13.61
C VAL A 202 -15.53 15.36 -13.99
N TYR A 203 -15.29 14.28 -14.73
CA TYR A 203 -13.92 13.82 -15.02
C TYR A 203 -13.10 14.85 -15.81
N GLU A 204 -13.71 15.54 -16.78
CA GLU A 204 -13.02 16.60 -17.54
C GLU A 204 -12.56 17.75 -16.62
N ASP A 205 -13.41 18.18 -15.69
CA ASP A 205 -13.06 19.23 -14.72
C ASP A 205 -11.89 18.81 -13.82
N LEU A 206 -11.85 17.54 -13.41
CA LEU A 206 -10.73 17.00 -12.65
C LEU A 206 -9.42 16.98 -13.46
N LEU A 207 -9.49 16.60 -14.74
CA LEU A 207 -8.33 16.62 -15.63
C LEU A 207 -7.81 18.05 -15.86
N HIS A 208 -8.71 19.03 -16.01
CA HIS A 208 -8.35 20.43 -16.15
C HIS A 208 -7.64 20.96 -14.89
N ARG A 209 -8.20 20.68 -13.70
CA ARG A 209 -7.59 21.05 -12.42
C ARG A 209 -6.20 20.43 -12.24
N LEU A 210 -6.04 19.16 -12.62
CA LEU A 210 -4.74 18.49 -12.58
C LEU A 210 -3.74 19.13 -13.56
N ALA A 211 -4.18 19.46 -14.78
CA ALA A 211 -3.34 20.10 -15.77
C ALA A 211 -2.83 21.48 -15.29
N ASP A 212 -3.65 22.25 -14.58
CA ASP A 212 -3.29 23.56 -14.01
C ASP A 212 -2.28 23.45 -12.86
N LEU A 213 -2.26 22.31 -12.17
CA LEU A 213 -1.35 22.05 -11.05
C LEU A 213 -0.05 21.34 -11.47
N LYS A 214 0.03 20.81 -12.69
CA LYS A 214 1.14 19.94 -13.12
C LYS A 214 2.53 20.56 -12.96
N ASP A 215 2.65 21.88 -13.12
CA ASP A 215 3.94 22.59 -13.07
C ASP A 215 4.36 22.91 -11.63
N LYS A 216 3.44 22.80 -10.66
CA LYS A 216 3.71 22.88 -9.22
C LYS A 216 4.11 21.53 -8.64
N LEU A 217 3.64 20.44 -9.24
CA LEU A 217 3.89 19.09 -8.79
C LEU A 217 5.26 18.59 -9.27
N ALA A 218 6.06 18.06 -8.33
CA ALA A 218 7.29 17.35 -8.65
C ALA A 218 7.02 16.19 -9.63
N TYR A 219 7.99 15.87 -10.49
CA TYR A 219 7.82 14.81 -11.48
C TYR A 219 7.55 13.44 -10.85
N ASN A 220 8.26 13.10 -9.77
CA ASN A 220 8.08 11.84 -9.06
C ASN A 220 6.70 11.75 -8.40
N PHE A 221 6.26 12.80 -7.71
CA PHE A 221 4.91 12.86 -7.16
C PHE A 221 3.80 12.67 -8.22
N ARG A 222 3.97 13.27 -9.40
CA ARG A 222 3.03 13.05 -10.52
C ARG A 222 3.01 11.59 -10.97
N ARG A 223 4.16 10.91 -10.95
CA ARG A 223 4.24 9.49 -11.28
C ARG A 223 3.52 8.63 -10.23
N GLU A 224 3.84 8.82 -8.96
CA GLU A 224 3.22 8.10 -7.85
C GLU A 224 1.71 8.31 -7.82
N MET A 225 1.25 9.54 -8.01
CA MET A 225 -0.17 9.85 -8.11
C MET A 225 -0.85 9.04 -9.23
N ILE A 226 -0.24 8.91 -10.41
CA ILE A 226 -0.80 8.07 -11.48
C ILE A 226 -0.90 6.62 -11.03
N GLU A 227 0.13 6.06 -10.38
CA GLU A 227 0.09 4.69 -9.86
C GLU A 227 -1.04 4.50 -8.85
N GLN A 228 -1.21 5.42 -7.90
CA GLN A 228 -2.29 5.37 -6.91
C GLN A 228 -3.67 5.49 -7.58
N LEU A 229 -3.80 6.28 -8.64
CA LEU A 229 -5.04 6.40 -9.39
C LEU A 229 -5.35 5.14 -10.21
N VAL A 230 -4.35 4.45 -10.78
CA VAL A 230 -4.57 3.14 -11.42
C VAL A 230 -4.99 2.09 -10.39
N TYR A 231 -4.41 2.12 -9.20
CA TYR A 231 -4.87 1.28 -8.09
C TYR A 231 -6.33 1.58 -7.69
N ALA A 232 -6.71 2.86 -7.61
CA ALA A 232 -8.08 3.29 -7.38
C ALA A 232 -9.05 2.78 -8.46
N MET A 233 -8.65 2.80 -9.73
CA MET A 233 -9.44 2.26 -10.84
C MET A 233 -9.72 0.77 -10.65
N ALA A 234 -8.70 0.00 -10.27
CA ALA A 234 -8.84 -1.43 -10.04
C ALA A 234 -9.77 -1.73 -8.86
N LEU A 235 -9.63 -0.99 -7.75
CA LEU A 235 -10.54 -1.09 -6.59
C LEU A 235 -11.98 -0.69 -6.93
N GLY A 236 -12.14 0.34 -7.76
CA GLY A 236 -13.42 0.79 -8.31
C GLY A 236 -14.00 -0.11 -9.39
N GLN A 237 -13.34 -1.24 -9.68
CA GLN A 237 -13.75 -2.23 -10.69
C GLN A 237 -13.87 -1.64 -12.11
N VAL A 238 -13.11 -0.60 -12.41
CA VAL A 238 -13.00 -0.06 -13.78
C VAL A 238 -12.44 -1.16 -14.68
N GLU A 239 -12.99 -1.36 -15.88
CA GLU A 239 -12.46 -2.35 -16.81
C GLU A 239 -11.03 -2.03 -17.24
N GLN A 240 -10.20 -3.06 -17.46
CA GLN A 240 -8.77 -2.88 -17.73
C GLN A 240 -8.50 -1.98 -18.96
N ASP A 241 -9.26 -2.16 -20.04
CA ASP A 241 -9.15 -1.34 -21.25
C ASP A 241 -9.53 0.13 -20.99
N GLN A 242 -10.50 0.38 -20.10
CA GLN A 242 -10.87 1.74 -19.69
C GLN A 242 -9.82 2.36 -18.78
N ALA A 243 -9.22 1.58 -17.88
CA ALA A 243 -8.12 2.04 -17.03
C ALA A 243 -6.89 2.44 -17.86
N ASP A 244 -6.58 1.69 -18.93
CA ASP A 244 -5.52 2.06 -19.88
C ASP A 244 -5.80 3.39 -20.60
N LEU A 245 -7.07 3.67 -20.94
CA LEU A 245 -7.48 4.97 -21.49
C LEU A 245 -7.33 6.09 -20.46
N PHE A 246 -7.81 5.90 -19.23
CA PHE A 246 -7.67 6.89 -18.16
C PHE A 246 -6.19 7.17 -17.82
N MET A 247 -5.37 6.13 -17.74
CA MET A 247 -3.93 6.26 -17.56
C MET A 247 -3.30 7.11 -18.67
N THR A 248 -3.72 6.92 -19.92
CA THR A 248 -3.26 7.75 -21.04
C THR A 248 -3.60 9.22 -20.86
N HIS A 249 -4.82 9.53 -20.42
CA HIS A 249 -5.24 10.90 -20.14
C HIS A 249 -4.43 11.50 -18.98
N LEU A 250 -4.30 10.77 -17.86
CA LEU A 250 -3.54 11.20 -16.69
C LEU A 250 -2.08 11.48 -17.03
N CYS A 251 -1.42 10.57 -17.76
CA CYS A 251 -0.04 10.77 -18.24
C CYS A 251 0.08 12.04 -19.08
N ARG A 252 -0.87 12.27 -19.98
CA ARG A 252 -0.88 13.46 -20.86
C ARG A 252 -1.03 14.76 -20.08
N VAL A 253 -2.00 14.86 -19.17
CA VAL A 253 -2.28 16.11 -18.43
C VAL A 253 -1.23 16.40 -17.36
N SER A 254 -0.66 15.35 -16.76
CA SER A 254 0.42 15.48 -15.78
C SER A 254 1.79 15.63 -16.42
N ASN A 255 1.94 15.48 -17.74
CA ASN A 255 3.23 15.50 -18.44
C ASN A 255 4.20 14.39 -17.95
N VAL A 256 3.66 13.20 -17.72
CA VAL A 256 4.43 11.97 -17.42
C VAL A 256 4.43 11.08 -18.64
N SER A 257 5.60 10.57 -19.03
CA SER A 257 5.72 9.69 -20.19
C SER A 257 5.14 8.32 -19.85
N ARG A 258 4.24 7.79 -20.69
CA ARG A 258 3.67 6.44 -20.50
C ARG A 258 4.74 5.35 -20.47
N ALA A 259 5.90 5.58 -21.10
CA ALA A 259 7.00 4.61 -21.13
C ALA A 259 7.59 4.30 -19.74
N VAL A 260 7.36 5.17 -18.74
CA VAL A 260 7.84 4.92 -17.36
C VAL A 260 6.99 3.87 -16.62
N PHE A 261 5.86 3.46 -17.21
CA PHE A 261 4.89 2.53 -16.61
C PHE A 261 4.64 1.31 -17.52
N PRO A 262 5.65 0.48 -17.80
CA PRO A 262 5.45 -0.72 -18.59
C PRO A 262 4.48 -1.67 -17.87
N ASP A 263 3.40 -2.04 -18.54
CA ASP A 263 2.40 -3.00 -18.06
C ASP A 263 1.74 -2.66 -16.70
N LEU A 264 1.83 -1.41 -16.21
CA LEU A 264 1.36 -1.03 -14.87
C LEU A 264 -0.08 -1.45 -14.59
N VAL A 265 -1.01 -1.12 -15.50
CA VAL A 265 -2.44 -1.48 -15.36
C VAL A 265 -2.58 -2.99 -15.23
N LYS A 266 -1.93 -3.75 -16.11
CA LYS A 266 -1.96 -5.21 -16.09
C LYS A 266 -1.42 -5.77 -14.77
N ILE A 267 -0.29 -5.26 -14.29
CA ILE A 267 0.34 -5.71 -13.03
C ILE A 267 -0.61 -5.47 -11.85
N ILE A 268 -1.11 -4.24 -11.69
CA ILE A 268 -2.01 -3.87 -10.57
C ILE A 268 -3.28 -4.74 -10.57
N TYR A 269 -3.89 -4.92 -11.74
CA TYR A 269 -5.11 -5.71 -11.87
C TYR A 269 -4.88 -7.19 -11.56
N GLN A 270 -3.74 -7.75 -12.00
CA GLN A 270 -3.37 -9.13 -11.68
C GLN A 270 -3.06 -9.32 -10.20
N CYS A 271 -2.36 -8.38 -9.56
CA CYS A 271 -2.07 -8.41 -8.13
C CYS A 271 -3.36 -8.40 -7.30
N LEU A 272 -4.28 -7.46 -7.58
CA LEU A 272 -5.55 -7.37 -6.86
C LEU A 272 -6.45 -8.59 -7.09
N ALA A 273 -6.46 -9.14 -8.30
CA ALA A 273 -7.15 -10.42 -8.55
C ALA A 273 -6.53 -11.56 -7.72
N GLY A 274 -5.20 -11.61 -7.60
CA GLY A 274 -4.46 -12.57 -6.78
C GLY A 274 -4.77 -12.45 -5.28
N GLU A 275 -4.80 -11.25 -4.73
CA GLU A 275 -5.12 -10.97 -3.32
C GLU A 275 -6.59 -11.30 -3.00
N MET A 276 -7.52 -10.92 -3.88
CA MET A 276 -8.93 -11.31 -3.74
C MET A 276 -9.10 -12.82 -3.76
N ASN A 277 -8.33 -13.53 -4.61
CA ASN A 277 -8.35 -14.98 -4.69
C ASN A 277 -7.79 -15.63 -3.42
N GLN A 278 -6.74 -15.08 -2.81
CA GLN A 278 -6.18 -15.58 -1.54
C GLN A 278 -7.12 -15.32 -0.35
N LYS A 279 -7.70 -14.12 -0.25
CA LYS A 279 -8.66 -13.76 0.81
C LYS A 279 -9.92 -14.64 0.75
N LYS A 280 -10.41 -14.92 -0.46
CA LYS A 280 -11.56 -15.81 -0.69
C LYS A 280 -11.28 -17.26 -0.31
N VAL A 281 -10.03 -17.72 -0.42
CA VAL A 281 -9.61 -19.05 0.07
C VAL A 281 -9.56 -19.06 1.61
N SER A 282 -9.12 -17.98 2.26
CA SER A 282 -9.07 -17.89 3.73
C SER A 282 -10.44 -17.72 4.39
N ASP A 283 -11.42 -17.14 3.68
CA ASP A 283 -12.77 -16.92 4.21
C ASP A 283 -13.65 -18.18 4.19
N LEU A 284 -13.26 -19.22 3.43
CA LEU A 284 -13.99 -20.47 3.36
C LEU A 284 -13.63 -21.38 4.54
N ASN A 285 -14.65 -21.91 5.21
CA ASN A 285 -14.48 -22.92 6.23
C ASN A 285 -14.15 -24.30 5.62
N ASN A 286 -13.75 -25.26 6.46
CA ASN A 286 -13.38 -26.61 5.99
C ASN A 286 -14.49 -27.33 5.22
N GLU A 287 -15.76 -27.13 5.61
CA GLU A 287 -16.91 -27.76 4.95
C GLU A 287 -17.11 -27.18 3.53
N GLN A 288 -16.95 -25.87 3.37
CA GLN A 288 -17.02 -25.19 2.08
C GLN A 288 -15.83 -25.55 1.18
N LEU A 289 -14.62 -25.69 1.74
CA LEU A 289 -13.46 -26.16 0.98
C LEU A 289 -13.64 -27.59 0.47
N GLN A 290 -14.20 -28.49 1.29
CA GLN A 290 -14.56 -29.85 0.87
C GLN A 290 -15.66 -29.85 -0.20
N ALA A 291 -16.67 -28.99 -0.07
CA ALA A 291 -17.71 -28.84 -1.08
C ALA A 291 -17.16 -28.34 -2.43
N CYS A 292 -16.20 -27.41 -2.41
CA CYS A 292 -15.46 -26.97 -3.60
C CYS A 292 -14.68 -28.12 -4.24
N GLN A 293 -14.01 -28.95 -3.44
CA GLN A 293 -13.30 -30.13 -3.95
C GLN A 293 -14.23 -31.16 -4.59
N LEU A 294 -15.37 -31.47 -3.97
CA LEU A 294 -16.35 -32.43 -4.51
C LEU A 294 -16.91 -31.99 -5.88
N LEU A 295 -17.04 -30.69 -6.09
CA LEU A 295 -17.54 -30.10 -7.34
C LEU A 295 -16.44 -29.74 -8.34
N ASP A 296 -15.18 -30.02 -8.04
CA ASP A 296 -13.99 -29.62 -8.82
C ASP A 296 -13.95 -28.10 -9.10
N ILE A 297 -14.33 -27.30 -8.10
CA ILE A 297 -14.28 -25.83 -8.17
C ILE A 297 -13.03 -25.36 -7.42
N PRO A 298 -12.05 -24.72 -8.09
CA PRO A 298 -10.99 -24.02 -7.39
C PRO A 298 -11.60 -22.95 -6.47
N PRO A 299 -11.30 -22.89 -5.16
CA PRO A 299 -12.03 -22.03 -4.21
C PRO A 299 -12.04 -20.54 -4.59
N TYR A 300 -10.96 -20.05 -5.20
CA TYR A 300 -10.86 -18.67 -5.69
C TYR A 300 -11.82 -18.36 -6.86
N SER A 301 -12.22 -19.37 -7.64
CA SER A 301 -13.13 -19.24 -8.77
C SER A 301 -14.61 -19.40 -8.40
N LEU A 302 -14.92 -19.59 -7.11
CA LEU A 302 -16.29 -19.81 -6.62
C LEU A 302 -17.17 -18.57 -6.85
N THR A 303 -18.18 -18.71 -7.71
CA THR A 303 -19.23 -17.73 -8.01
C THR A 303 -20.53 -18.48 -8.23
N GLU A 304 -21.68 -17.80 -8.23
CA GLU A 304 -22.97 -18.46 -8.51
C GLU A 304 -22.97 -19.15 -9.88
N GLN A 305 -22.36 -18.52 -10.88
CA GLN A 305 -22.26 -19.07 -12.23
C GLN A 305 -21.36 -20.30 -12.30
N THR A 306 -20.16 -20.25 -11.71
CA THR A 306 -19.23 -21.39 -11.71
C THR A 306 -19.79 -22.56 -10.89
N LEU A 307 -20.47 -22.29 -9.77
CA LEU A 307 -21.19 -23.30 -8.99
C LEU A 307 -22.27 -23.98 -9.82
N GLN A 308 -23.09 -23.21 -10.54
CA GLN A 308 -24.18 -23.75 -11.36
C GLN A 308 -23.64 -24.63 -12.50
N VAL A 309 -22.59 -24.18 -13.18
CA VAL A 309 -21.97 -24.92 -14.29
C VAL A 309 -21.33 -26.23 -13.79
N ALA A 310 -20.51 -26.16 -12.73
CA ALA A 310 -19.82 -27.31 -12.17
C ALA A 310 -20.80 -28.36 -11.64
N TYR A 311 -21.83 -27.93 -10.91
CA TYR A 311 -22.88 -28.82 -10.41
C TYR A 311 -23.63 -29.53 -11.54
N ARG A 312 -24.05 -28.80 -12.59
CA ARG A 312 -24.74 -29.42 -13.74
C ARG A 312 -23.86 -30.46 -14.42
N LYS A 313 -22.56 -30.16 -14.59
CA LYS A 313 -21.59 -31.09 -15.18
C LYS A 313 -21.48 -32.37 -14.35
N LYS A 314 -21.25 -32.24 -13.04
CA LYS A 314 -21.17 -33.39 -12.12
C LYS A 314 -22.46 -34.19 -12.07
N MET A 315 -23.62 -33.56 -11.95
CA MET A 315 -24.92 -34.25 -11.95
C MET A 315 -25.20 -35.04 -13.24
N ALA A 316 -24.74 -34.54 -14.39
CA ALA A 316 -24.89 -35.26 -15.65
C ALA A 316 -24.06 -36.57 -15.70
N GLU A 317 -22.99 -36.67 -14.91
CA GLU A 317 -22.17 -37.89 -14.77
C GLU A 317 -22.87 -38.96 -13.92
N PHE A 318 -23.75 -38.56 -12.98
CA PHE A 318 -24.44 -39.45 -12.03
C PHE A 318 -25.96 -39.59 -12.30
N HIS A 319 -26.43 -39.31 -13.52
CA HIS A 319 -27.85 -39.39 -13.85
C HIS A 319 -28.38 -40.84 -13.74
N PRO A 320 -29.47 -41.12 -12.98
CA PRO A 320 -29.95 -42.48 -12.69
C PRO A 320 -30.19 -43.33 -13.94
N ASP A 321 -30.70 -42.72 -15.00
CA ASP A 321 -31.01 -43.41 -16.26
C ASP A 321 -29.81 -44.02 -16.97
N LYS A 322 -28.58 -43.56 -16.67
CA LYS A 322 -27.36 -44.11 -17.26
C LYS A 322 -26.92 -45.44 -16.65
N TYR A 323 -27.46 -45.80 -15.48
CA TYR A 323 -26.91 -46.86 -14.64
C TYR A 323 -27.95 -47.87 -14.14
N GLN A 324 -29.17 -47.85 -14.70
CA GLN A 324 -30.29 -48.72 -14.29
C GLN A 324 -29.99 -50.23 -14.44
N THR A 325 -29.00 -50.61 -15.25
CA THR A 325 -28.60 -52.00 -15.49
C THR A 325 -27.50 -52.50 -14.53
N LEU A 326 -27.00 -51.66 -13.62
CA LEU A 326 -25.94 -52.02 -12.67
C LEU A 326 -26.50 -52.74 -11.43
N PRO A 327 -25.68 -53.49 -10.68
CA PRO A 327 -26.09 -54.11 -9.41
C PRO A 327 -26.61 -53.08 -8.40
N GLU A 328 -27.58 -53.47 -7.57
CA GLU A 328 -28.23 -52.61 -6.58
C GLU A 328 -27.24 -51.88 -5.65
N SER A 329 -26.17 -52.56 -5.25
CA SER A 329 -25.10 -51.95 -4.44
C SER A 329 -24.37 -50.80 -5.13
N VAL A 330 -24.25 -50.84 -6.46
CA VAL A 330 -23.62 -49.80 -7.27
C VAL A 330 -24.61 -48.65 -7.51
N GLN A 331 -25.89 -48.95 -7.70
CA GLN A 331 -26.94 -47.94 -7.81
C GLN A 331 -27.05 -47.11 -6.52
N GLN A 332 -27.04 -47.76 -5.36
CA GLN A 332 -27.03 -47.10 -4.05
C GLN A 332 -25.81 -46.18 -3.87
N LEU A 333 -24.64 -46.60 -4.34
CA LEU A 333 -23.41 -45.79 -4.26
C LEU A 333 -23.51 -44.54 -5.15
N ILE A 334 -24.10 -44.66 -6.34
CA ILE A 334 -24.33 -43.54 -7.27
C ILE A 334 -25.34 -42.55 -6.67
N GLU A 335 -26.42 -43.04 -6.05
CA GLU A 335 -27.39 -42.19 -5.35
C GLU A 335 -26.76 -41.45 -4.17
N GLN A 336 -25.92 -42.14 -3.39
CA GLN A 336 -25.19 -41.52 -2.28
C GLN A 336 -24.23 -40.42 -2.77
N GLN A 337 -23.51 -40.64 -3.87
CA GLN A 337 -22.66 -39.63 -4.51
C GLN A 337 -23.48 -38.44 -5.00
N ALA A 338 -24.65 -38.67 -5.61
CA ALA A 338 -25.53 -37.59 -6.05
C ALA A 338 -26.06 -36.74 -4.88
N GLN A 339 -26.37 -37.38 -3.74
CA GLN A 339 -26.75 -36.68 -2.52
C GLN A 339 -25.60 -35.83 -1.95
N GLN A 340 -24.37 -36.34 -1.95
CA GLN A 340 -23.19 -35.57 -1.51
C GLN A 340 -22.97 -34.32 -2.36
N LEU A 341 -23.15 -34.42 -3.68
CA LEU A 341 -23.05 -33.27 -4.59
C LEU A 341 -24.18 -32.24 -4.37
N ASN A 342 -25.39 -32.69 -4.03
CA ASN A 342 -26.49 -31.80 -3.65
C ASN A 342 -26.19 -31.04 -2.35
N GLN A 343 -25.65 -31.73 -1.34
CA GLN A 343 -25.23 -31.13 -0.08
C GLN A 343 -24.09 -30.12 -0.28
N ALA A 344 -23.06 -30.50 -1.05
CA ALA A 344 -21.97 -29.60 -1.42
C ALA A 344 -22.47 -28.32 -2.10
N ARG A 345 -23.41 -28.44 -3.05
CA ARG A 345 -24.04 -27.27 -3.67
C ARG A 345 -24.79 -26.41 -2.66
N ALA A 346 -25.55 -27.02 -1.74
CA ALA A 346 -26.33 -26.27 -0.75
C ALA A 346 -25.42 -25.46 0.18
N VAL A 347 -24.34 -26.06 0.68
CA VAL A 347 -23.33 -25.39 1.53
C VAL A 347 -22.72 -24.19 0.81
N LEU A 348 -22.30 -24.35 -0.45
CA LEU A 348 -21.71 -23.26 -1.23
C LEU A 348 -22.73 -22.19 -1.62
N LYS A 349 -24.00 -22.57 -1.85
CA LYS A 349 -25.06 -21.61 -2.16
C LYS A 349 -25.38 -20.72 -0.96
N VAL A 350 -25.43 -21.29 0.25
CA VAL A 350 -25.61 -20.52 1.49
C VAL A 350 -24.47 -19.52 1.68
N TYR A 351 -23.22 -19.91 1.40
CA TYR A 351 -22.08 -18.99 1.45
C TYR A 351 -22.19 -17.83 0.44
N LEU A 352 -22.72 -18.07 -0.76
CA LEU A 352 -22.84 -17.06 -1.81
C LEU A 352 -24.06 -16.12 -1.64
N GLU A 353 -25.00 -16.45 -0.76
CA GLU A 353 -26.20 -15.65 -0.45
C GLU A 353 -26.01 -14.70 0.75
N VAL A 354 -24.88 -14.81 1.47
CA VAL A 354 -24.44 -13.94 2.58
C VAL A 354 -23.48 -12.89 2.03
#